data_AF-A0A1D2MEQ8-F1
#
_entry.id   AF-A0A1D2MEQ8-F1
#
_cell.length_a   1.000
_cell.length_b   1.000
_cell.length_c   1.000
_cell.angle_alpha   90.00
_cell.angle_beta   90.00
_cell.angle_gamma   90.00
#
_symmetry.space_group_name_H-M   'P 1'
#
loop_
_entity.id
_entity.type
_entity.pdbx_description
1 polymer ?
#
loop_
_entity_poly.entity_id
_entity_poly.type
_entity_poly.pdbx_seq_one_letter_code
_entity_poly.pdbx_strand_id
1 'polypeptide(L)'
;MSSSQRGGWESWSGITPSWIRNCCLAWVFLKHVFNFFLCLRQRSVLIENRKIPSVLVGKIPPETFLAARQYQKALLYFEMVSCAYYLVIETIILYTVTYTQFWMQSGPLLDRLGIWPETWDYEMGESCVFITITVFFENSIPVPLQLYKTFVIEQKYGFNKMSLFTFFRENMEMMAMQSVWASVACCCILFIIRVTGYVFVVWVWLFCSFWLLMTLGIYPNVIAPYFQ
;
A
#
# COMPACT_ATOMS: atom_id res chain seq x y z
N MET A 1 3.17 51.92 -12.52
CA MET A 1 2.34 51.25 -11.49
C MET A 1 1.77 49.97 -12.11
N SER A 2 2.66 49.08 -12.57
CA SER A 2 3.15 47.85 -11.91
C SER A 2 2.13 46.71 -11.90
N SER A 3 1.84 46.23 -13.11
CA SER A 3 1.22 44.96 -13.48
C SER A 3 2.21 43.79 -13.40
N SER A 4 2.98 43.69 -12.32
CA SER A 4 4.07 42.72 -12.19
C SER A 4 3.96 41.99 -10.85
N GLN A 5 3.11 40.96 -10.75
CA GLN A 5 3.23 39.78 -9.85
C GLN A 5 2.06 38.78 -10.10
N ARG A 6 1.80 38.36 -11.35
CA ARG A 6 1.17 37.05 -11.59
C ARG A 6 2.31 36.07 -11.79
N GLY A 7 2.74 35.46 -10.70
CA GLY A 7 3.95 34.63 -10.65
C GLY A 7 3.80 33.34 -11.45
N GLY A 8 4.77 33.07 -12.35
CA GLY A 8 5.49 31.82 -12.55
C GLY A 8 4.80 30.50 -12.91
N TRP A 9 3.49 30.33 -12.72
CA TRP A 9 2.82 29.03 -12.93
C TRP A 9 2.27 28.84 -14.35
N GLU A 10 2.07 29.92 -15.10
CA GLU A 10 1.61 29.88 -16.49
C GLU A 10 2.71 29.45 -17.49
N SER A 11 3.98 29.37 -17.07
CA SER A 11 5.10 28.93 -17.93
C SER A 11 5.20 27.41 -18.09
N TRP A 12 4.34 26.62 -17.44
CA TRP A 12 4.27 25.16 -17.59
C TRP A 12 3.35 24.72 -18.74
N SER A 13 3.29 25.49 -19.82
CA SER A 13 2.40 25.26 -20.98
C SER A 13 2.62 23.93 -21.72
N GLY A 14 3.63 23.14 -21.34
CA GLY A 14 3.92 21.80 -21.87
C GLY A 14 3.50 20.62 -20.97
N ILE A 15 3.12 20.84 -19.71
CA ILE A 15 2.74 19.76 -18.79
C ILE A 15 1.25 19.46 -18.97
N THR A 16 0.95 18.45 -19.79
CA THR A 16 -0.41 17.92 -19.95
C THR A 16 -0.67 16.77 -18.97
N PRO A 17 -1.93 16.51 -18.57
CA PRO A 17 -2.27 15.34 -17.73
C PRO A 17 -1.79 14.01 -18.33
N SER A 18 -1.79 13.90 -19.66
CA SER A 18 -1.24 12.75 -20.38
C SER A 18 0.28 12.63 -20.23
N TRP A 19 1.02 13.74 -20.24
CA TRP A 19 2.44 13.75 -19.96
C TRP A 19 2.74 13.24 -18.53
N ILE A 20 2.03 13.74 -17.52
CA ILE A 20 2.20 13.30 -16.13
C ILE A 20 1.94 11.80 -16.00
N ARG A 21 0.81 11.32 -16.56
CA ARG A 21 0.48 9.89 -16.55
C ARG A 21 1.56 9.04 -17.22
N ASN A 22 2.09 9.48 -18.35
CA ASN A 22 3.16 8.76 -19.06
C ASN A 22 4.45 8.70 -18.23
N CYS A 23 4.81 9.78 -17.52
CA CYS A 23 5.94 9.78 -16.59
C CYS A 23 5.71 8.79 -15.43
N CYS A 24 4.51 8.77 -14.83
CA CYS A 24 4.16 7.81 -13.80
C CYS A 24 4.21 6.36 -14.31
N LEU A 25 3.71 6.10 -15.51
CA LEU A 25 3.76 4.77 -16.15
C LEU A 25 5.20 4.33 -16.42
N ALA A 26 6.06 5.24 -16.91
CA ALA A 26 7.47 4.95 -17.12
C ALA A 26 8.17 4.59 -15.81
N TRP A 27 7.85 5.30 -14.72
CA TRP A 27 8.37 4.99 -13.38
C TRP A 27 7.90 3.63 -12.87
N VAL A 28 6.60 3.35 -12.97
CA VAL A 28 6.01 2.04 -12.61
C VAL A 28 6.69 0.91 -13.39
N PHE A 29 6.83 1.08 -14.71
CA PHE A 29 7.48 0.08 -15.55
C PHE A 29 8.94 -0.14 -15.14
N LEU A 30 9.70 0.94 -14.93
CA LEU A 30 11.11 0.86 -14.51
C LEU A 30 11.26 0.14 -13.17
N LYS A 31 10.42 0.46 -12.19
CA LYS A 31 10.37 -0.21 -10.87
C LYS A 31 10.17 -1.71 -11.03
N HIS A 32 9.19 -2.14 -11.82
CA HIS A 32 8.88 -3.56 -12.02
C HIS A 32 9.96 -4.29 -12.81
N VAL A 33 10.55 -3.67 -13.84
CA VAL A 33 11.69 -4.22 -14.57
C VAL A 33 12.89 -4.43 -13.64
N PHE A 34 13.17 -3.46 -12.77
CA PHE A 34 14.25 -3.57 -11.79
C PHE A 34 14.01 -4.71 -10.79
N ASN A 35 12.81 -4.81 -10.22
CA ASN A 35 12.45 -5.90 -9.30
C ASN A 35 12.52 -7.27 -9.98
N PHE A 36 12.04 -7.36 -11.22
CA PHE A 36 12.14 -8.59 -12.01
C PHE A 36 13.60 -8.97 -12.29
N PHE A 37 14.45 -7.99 -12.61
CA PHE A 37 15.89 -8.20 -12.76
C PHE A 37 16.54 -8.75 -11.48
N LEU A 38 16.21 -8.20 -10.31
CA LEU A 38 16.68 -8.74 -9.03
C LEU A 38 16.22 -10.19 -8.81
N CYS A 39 14.97 -10.51 -9.16
CA CYS A 39 14.46 -11.88 -9.08
C CYS A 39 15.23 -12.84 -10.01
N LEU A 40 15.57 -12.41 -11.22
CA LEU A 40 16.40 -13.21 -12.14
C LEU A 40 17.79 -13.47 -11.58
N ARG A 41 18.42 -12.46 -10.95
CA ARG A 41 19.71 -12.64 -10.28
C ARG A 41 19.63 -13.62 -9.12
N GLN A 42 18.62 -13.47 -8.27
CA GLN A 42 18.40 -14.38 -7.14
C GLN A 42 18.12 -15.81 -7.62
N ARG A 43 17.42 -15.96 -8.76
CA ARG A 43 17.17 -17.25 -9.40
C ARG A 43 18.46 -17.93 -9.84
N SER A 44 19.36 -17.21 -10.50
CA SER A 44 20.66 -17.77 -10.93
C SER A 44 21.46 -18.29 -9.73
N VAL A 45 21.56 -17.49 -8.65
CA VAL A 45 22.24 -17.88 -7.41
C VAL A 45 21.62 -19.15 -6.82
N LEU A 46 20.28 -19.23 -6.75
CA LEU A 46 19.58 -20.40 -6.21
C LEU A 46 19.73 -21.65 -7.08
N ILE A 47 20.00 -21.53 -8.38
CA ILE A 47 20.22 -22.66 -9.30
C ILE A 47 21.66 -23.16 -9.21
N GLU A 48 22.63 -22.24 -9.20
CA GLU A 48 24.08 -22.50 -9.20
C GLU A 48 24.56 -23.02 -7.84
N ASN A 49 24.16 -22.38 -6.74
CA ASN A 49 24.62 -22.74 -5.40
C ASN A 49 23.80 -23.89 -4.83
N ARG A 50 24.13 -25.12 -5.27
CA ARG A 50 23.50 -26.36 -4.79
C ARG A 50 24.09 -26.90 -3.50
N LYS A 51 25.30 -26.49 -3.14
CA LYS A 51 26.07 -27.03 -2.02
C LYS A 51 25.76 -26.24 -0.75
N ILE A 52 25.70 -26.95 0.37
CA ILE A 52 25.62 -26.33 1.70
C ILE A 52 26.89 -25.48 1.88
N PRO A 53 26.79 -24.19 2.22
CA PRO A 53 27.95 -23.37 2.55
C PRO A 53 28.79 -24.04 3.64
N SER A 54 30.12 -24.00 3.51
CA SER A 54 31.05 -24.67 4.45
C SER A 54 30.81 -24.30 5.92
N VAL A 55 30.35 -23.08 6.18
CA VAL A 55 30.02 -22.54 7.52
C VAL A 55 28.80 -23.23 8.16
N LEU A 56 27.91 -23.82 7.35
CA LEU A 56 26.66 -24.45 7.79
C LEU A 56 26.75 -25.99 7.85
N VAL A 57 27.87 -26.55 7.39
CA VAL A 57 28.11 -28.00 7.46
C VAL A 57 28.14 -28.44 8.92
N GLY A 58 27.31 -29.42 9.27
CA GLY A 58 27.18 -29.96 10.63
C GLY A 58 26.24 -29.15 11.56
N LYS A 59 25.76 -27.97 11.15
CA LYS A 59 24.79 -27.17 11.93
C LYS A 59 23.34 -27.41 11.53
N ILE A 60 23.10 -27.81 10.27
CA ILE A 60 21.76 -28.00 9.72
C ILE A 60 21.70 -29.38 9.04
N PRO A 61 20.66 -30.19 9.30
CA PRO A 61 20.45 -31.43 8.58
C PRO A 61 20.32 -31.19 7.06
N PRO A 62 20.94 -32.03 6.21
CA PRO A 62 20.88 -31.85 4.75
C PRO A 62 19.45 -31.79 4.19
N GLU A 63 18.51 -32.54 4.79
CA GLU A 63 17.11 -32.57 4.39
C GLU A 63 16.42 -31.22 4.61
N THR A 64 16.64 -30.58 5.77
CA THR A 64 16.10 -29.27 6.09
C THR A 64 16.62 -28.21 5.12
N PHE A 65 17.90 -28.29 4.74
CA PHE A 65 18.50 -27.39 3.75
C PHE A 65 17.84 -27.53 2.37
N LEU A 66 17.59 -28.77 1.92
CA LEU A 66 16.92 -29.03 0.65
C LEU A 66 15.46 -28.55 0.67
N ALA A 67 14.73 -28.80 1.75
CA ALA A 67 13.36 -28.33 1.93
C ALA A 67 13.27 -26.79 1.92
N ALA A 68 14.15 -26.12 2.67
CA ALA A 68 14.23 -24.65 2.69
C ALA A 68 14.53 -24.07 1.29
N ARG A 69 15.39 -24.74 0.52
CA ARG A 69 15.71 -24.33 -0.85
C ARG A 69 14.52 -24.49 -1.80
N GLN A 70 13.77 -25.59 -1.70
CA GLN A 70 12.56 -25.78 -2.50
C GLN A 70 11.50 -24.71 -2.17
N TYR A 71 11.35 -24.40 -0.88
CA TYR A 71 10.48 -23.31 -0.42
C TYR A 71 10.90 -21.95 -0.98
N GLN A 72 12.17 -21.57 -0.85
CA GLN A 72 12.72 -20.34 -1.42
C GLN A 72 12.52 -20.26 -2.94
N LYS A 73 12.70 -21.37 -3.64
CA LYS A 73 12.44 -21.46 -5.07
C LYS A 73 10.96 -21.17 -5.37
N ALA A 74 10.02 -21.79 -4.64
CA ALA A 74 8.59 -21.56 -4.83
C ALA A 74 8.19 -20.10 -4.58
N LEU A 75 8.71 -19.50 -3.50
CA LEU A 75 8.51 -18.07 -3.19
C LEU A 75 9.05 -17.17 -4.31
N LEU A 76 10.22 -17.47 -4.85
CA LEU A 76 10.81 -16.67 -5.93
C LEU A 76 9.96 -16.68 -7.20
N TYR A 77 9.44 -17.85 -7.61
CA TYR A 77 8.53 -17.92 -8.76
C TYR A 77 7.23 -17.16 -8.50
N PHE A 78 6.70 -17.25 -7.29
CA PHE A 78 5.54 -16.48 -6.87
C PHE A 78 5.80 -14.97 -6.91
N GLU A 79 6.97 -14.51 -6.47
CA GLU A 79 7.36 -13.10 -6.52
C GLU A 79 7.44 -12.58 -7.97
N MET A 80 8.00 -13.39 -8.88
CA MET A 80 8.04 -13.05 -10.31
C MET A 80 6.64 -12.90 -10.91
N VAL A 81 5.69 -13.77 -10.54
CA VAL A 81 4.29 -13.67 -10.98
C VAL A 81 3.61 -12.46 -10.35
N SER A 82 3.88 -12.19 -9.06
CA SER A 82 3.34 -11.05 -8.33
C SER A 82 3.80 -9.72 -8.95
N CYS A 83 5.06 -9.62 -9.40
CA CYS A 83 5.55 -8.45 -10.13
C CYS A 83 4.70 -8.17 -11.40
N ALA A 84 4.39 -9.21 -12.18
CA ALA A 84 3.56 -9.05 -13.37
C ALA A 84 2.12 -8.65 -13.02
N TYR A 85 1.55 -9.25 -11.97
CA TYR A 85 0.23 -8.89 -11.46
C TYR A 85 0.16 -7.40 -11.07
N TYR A 86 1.09 -6.91 -10.25
CA TYR A 86 1.09 -5.52 -9.81
C TYR A 86 1.35 -4.55 -10.95
N LEU A 87 2.22 -4.88 -11.91
CA LEU A 87 2.43 -4.06 -13.10
C LEU A 87 1.12 -3.84 -13.87
N VAL A 88 0.34 -4.90 -14.09
CA VAL A 88 -0.94 -4.81 -14.80
C VAL A 88 -1.95 -3.97 -14.00
N ILE A 89 -2.10 -4.25 -12.70
CA ILE A 89 -3.06 -3.53 -11.85
C ILE A 89 -2.70 -2.05 -11.73
N GLU A 90 -1.45 -1.71 -11.42
CA GLU A 90 -0.98 -0.31 -11.33
C GLU A 90 -1.16 0.42 -12.68
N THR A 91 -0.94 -0.26 -13.80
CA THR A 91 -1.20 0.30 -15.14
C THR A 91 -2.68 0.60 -15.35
N ILE A 92 -3.57 -0.34 -15.02
CA ILE A 92 -5.03 -0.15 -15.12
C ILE A 92 -5.48 1.03 -14.25
N ILE A 93 -4.97 1.13 -13.01
CA ILE A 93 -5.31 2.20 -12.08
C ILE A 93 -4.94 3.57 -12.66
N LEU A 94 -3.75 3.69 -13.25
CA LEU A 94 -3.28 4.93 -13.86
C LEU A 94 -4.05 5.31 -15.14
N TYR A 95 -4.43 4.33 -15.97
CA TYR A 95 -5.18 4.60 -17.20
C TYR A 95 -6.64 4.94 -16.95
N THR A 96 -7.28 4.26 -15.98
CA THR A 96 -8.69 4.51 -15.62
C THR A 96 -8.86 5.69 -14.68
N VAL A 97 -7.76 6.26 -14.17
CA VAL A 97 -7.76 7.37 -13.21
C VAL A 97 -8.61 7.01 -11.98
N THR A 98 -8.46 5.78 -11.49
CA THR A 98 -9.33 5.16 -10.48
C THR A 98 -9.54 6.05 -9.26
N TYR A 99 -8.48 6.65 -8.72
CA TYR A 99 -8.59 7.52 -7.54
C TYR A 99 -9.44 8.78 -7.78
N THR A 100 -9.42 9.35 -8.99
CA THR A 100 -10.31 10.46 -9.34
C THR A 100 -11.77 10.00 -9.40
N GLN A 101 -12.02 8.77 -9.87
CA GLN A 101 -13.36 8.20 -9.85
C GLN A 101 -13.86 7.96 -8.42
N PHE A 102 -13.00 7.48 -7.52
CA PHE A 102 -13.34 7.35 -6.11
C PHE A 102 -13.66 8.69 -5.47
N TRP A 103 -12.87 9.72 -5.73
CA TRP A 103 -13.15 11.08 -5.27
C TRP A 103 -14.53 11.54 -5.74
N MET A 104 -14.81 11.48 -7.05
CA MET A 104 -16.11 11.89 -7.61
C MET A 104 -17.32 11.12 -7.05
N GLN A 105 -17.12 9.88 -6.59
CA GLN A 105 -18.18 9.08 -5.98
C GLN A 105 -18.33 9.30 -4.48
N SER A 106 -17.37 9.95 -3.83
CA SER A 106 -17.33 10.08 -2.37
C SER A 106 -18.42 11.01 -1.84
N GLY A 107 -18.59 12.21 -2.40
CA GLY A 107 -19.69 13.11 -2.05
C GLY A 107 -21.09 12.49 -2.23
N PRO A 108 -21.43 11.97 -3.42
CA PRO A 108 -22.72 11.30 -3.63
C PRO A 108 -22.96 10.11 -2.70
N LEU A 109 -21.92 9.38 -2.30
CA LEU A 109 -22.04 8.29 -1.34
C LEU A 109 -22.27 8.83 0.08
N LEU A 110 -21.59 9.90 0.47
CA LEU A 110 -21.80 10.59 1.75
C LEU A 110 -23.25 11.04 1.90
N ASP A 111 -23.80 11.69 0.88
CA ASP A 111 -25.19 12.17 0.85
C ASP A 111 -26.19 11.02 1.01
N ARG A 112 -25.92 9.88 0.34
CA ARG A 112 -26.77 8.68 0.44
C ARG A 112 -26.71 8.03 1.82
N LEU A 113 -25.55 8.06 2.47
CA LEU A 113 -25.40 7.49 3.80
C LEU A 113 -26.08 8.36 4.87
N GLY A 114 -26.13 9.69 4.68
CA GLY A 114 -26.79 10.61 5.61
C GLY A 114 -26.22 10.59 7.03
N ILE A 115 -25.00 10.07 7.20
CA ILE A 115 -24.33 9.87 8.50
C ILE A 115 -23.56 11.11 8.96
N TRP A 116 -23.26 12.03 8.04
CA TRP A 116 -22.45 13.21 8.32
C TRP A 116 -23.34 14.39 8.71
N PRO A 117 -23.13 15.02 9.87
CA PRO A 117 -23.92 16.16 10.28
C PRO A 117 -23.81 17.31 9.28
N GLU A 118 -24.93 17.90 8.89
CA GLU A 118 -24.96 19.07 7.99
C GLU A 118 -24.25 20.30 8.59
N THR A 119 -24.09 20.32 9.92
CA THR A 119 -23.36 21.38 10.64
C THR A 119 -21.85 21.24 10.55
N TRP A 120 -21.35 20.07 10.15
CA TRP A 120 -19.93 19.78 10.02
C TRP A 120 -19.46 20.06 8.59
N ASP A 121 -18.16 20.22 8.45
CA ASP A 121 -17.56 20.54 7.15
C ASP A 121 -17.72 19.38 6.17
N TYR A 122 -18.41 19.63 5.06
CA TYR A 122 -18.75 18.62 4.07
C TYR A 122 -17.50 17.96 3.43
N GLU A 123 -16.47 18.75 3.13
CA GLU A 123 -15.25 18.27 2.49
C GLU A 123 -14.47 17.31 3.40
N MET A 124 -14.59 17.46 4.74
CA MET A 124 -14.03 16.47 5.67
C MET A 124 -14.77 15.14 5.59
N GLY A 125 -16.11 15.16 5.52
CA GLY A 125 -16.93 13.96 5.35
C GLY A 125 -16.64 13.25 4.02
N GLU A 126 -16.54 14.02 2.93
CA GLU A 126 -16.20 13.50 1.60
C GLU A 126 -14.80 12.85 1.61
N SER A 127 -13.82 13.48 2.27
CA SER A 127 -12.47 12.94 2.42
C SER A 127 -12.43 11.64 3.21
N CYS A 128 -13.23 11.50 4.28
CA CYS A 128 -13.36 10.25 5.04
C CYS A 128 -13.90 9.11 4.19
N VAL A 129 -14.93 9.38 3.37
CA VAL A 129 -15.49 8.40 2.46
C VAL A 129 -14.47 8.00 1.40
N PHE A 130 -13.78 8.98 0.81
CA PHE A 130 -12.72 8.73 -0.17
C PHE A 130 -11.62 7.83 0.40
N ILE A 131 -11.13 8.13 1.61
CA ILE A 131 -10.13 7.32 2.30
C ILE A 131 -10.65 5.91 2.56
N THR A 132 -11.90 5.79 3.01
CA THR A 132 -12.49 4.48 3.29
C THR A 132 -12.54 3.61 2.03
N ILE A 133 -13.05 4.15 0.92
CA ILE A 133 -13.09 3.44 -0.38
C ILE A 133 -11.66 3.06 -0.81
N THR A 134 -10.72 3.99 -0.68
CA THR A 134 -9.33 3.80 -1.08
C THR A 134 -8.66 2.70 -0.28
N VAL A 135 -8.77 2.71 1.05
CA VAL A 135 -8.21 1.67 1.94
C VAL A 135 -8.77 0.30 1.59
N PHE A 136 -10.09 0.20 1.39
CA PHE A 136 -10.71 -1.07 1.04
C PHE A 136 -10.26 -1.58 -0.33
N PHE A 137 -10.17 -0.70 -1.32
CA PHE A 137 -9.71 -1.05 -2.65
C PHE A 137 -8.24 -1.50 -2.64
N GLU A 138 -7.35 -0.72 -2.05
CA GLU A 138 -5.91 -1.01 -2.04
C GLU A 138 -5.58 -2.29 -1.29
N ASN A 139 -6.23 -2.54 -0.15
CA ASN A 139 -6.03 -3.79 0.59
C ASN A 139 -6.67 -5.00 -0.09
N SER A 140 -7.64 -4.82 -1.00
CA SER A 140 -8.25 -5.93 -1.75
C SER A 140 -7.37 -6.46 -2.88
N ILE A 141 -6.51 -5.60 -3.47
CA ILE A 141 -5.59 -5.95 -4.56
C ILE A 141 -4.64 -7.11 -4.17
N PRO A 142 -3.94 -7.11 -3.02
CA PRO A 142 -3.03 -8.19 -2.69
C PRO A 142 -3.74 -9.48 -2.24
N VAL A 143 -5.04 -9.46 -1.91
CA VAL A 143 -5.75 -10.63 -1.32
C VAL A 143 -5.63 -11.91 -2.17
N PRO A 144 -5.82 -11.91 -3.49
CA PRO A 144 -5.67 -13.12 -4.30
C PRO A 144 -4.26 -13.72 -4.24
N LEU A 145 -3.24 -12.86 -4.23
CA LEU A 145 -1.84 -13.27 -4.11
C LEU A 145 -1.55 -13.83 -2.71
N GLN A 146 -2.05 -13.17 -1.66
CA GLN A 146 -1.91 -13.62 -0.27
C GLN A 146 -2.59 -14.98 -0.04
N LEU A 147 -3.78 -15.20 -0.60
CA LEU A 147 -4.48 -16.48 -0.53
C LEU A 147 -3.65 -17.59 -1.17
N TYR A 148 -3.11 -17.36 -2.37
CA TYR A 148 -2.26 -18.34 -3.04
C TYR A 148 -0.98 -18.63 -2.23
N LYS A 149 -0.32 -17.58 -1.73
CA LYS A 149 0.88 -17.74 -0.90
C LYS A 149 0.60 -18.57 0.35
N THR A 150 -0.44 -18.23 1.10
CA THR A 150 -0.75 -18.85 2.41
C THR A 150 -1.30 -20.27 2.24
N PHE A 151 -2.34 -20.43 1.43
CA PHE A 151 -3.08 -21.70 1.35
C PHE A 151 -2.56 -22.68 0.30
N VAL A 152 -1.68 -22.24 -0.62
CA VAL A 152 -1.04 -23.15 -1.60
C VAL A 152 0.45 -23.31 -1.30
N ILE A 153 1.21 -22.22 -1.22
CA ILE A 153 2.66 -22.31 -1.03
C ILE A 153 2.97 -22.72 0.42
N GLU A 154 2.57 -21.94 1.41
CA GLU A 154 2.92 -22.19 2.80
C GLU A 154 2.26 -23.46 3.34
N GLN A 155 1.02 -23.76 2.94
CA GLN A 155 0.37 -25.04 3.23
C GLN A 155 1.16 -26.24 2.71
N LYS A 156 1.70 -26.17 1.48
CA LYS A 156 2.50 -27.26 0.89
C LYS A 156 3.77 -27.58 1.69
N TYR A 157 4.36 -26.57 2.33
CA TYR A 157 5.55 -26.74 3.17
C TYR A 157 5.23 -26.88 4.67
N GLY A 158 3.95 -26.98 5.04
CA GLY A 158 3.51 -27.17 6.43
C GLY A 158 3.69 -25.94 7.32
N PHE A 159 3.90 -24.75 6.75
CA PHE A 159 4.05 -23.50 7.50
C PHE A 159 2.70 -22.86 7.85
N ASN A 160 1.68 -23.09 7.04
CA ASN A 160 0.37 -22.48 7.28
C ASN A 160 -0.34 -23.13 8.47
N LYS A 161 -0.74 -22.29 9.43
CA LYS A 161 -1.59 -22.65 10.57
C LYS A 161 -2.92 -21.90 10.56
N MET A 162 -3.14 -21.05 9.56
CA MET A 162 -4.28 -20.17 9.44
C MET A 162 -5.43 -20.87 8.72
N SER A 163 -6.66 -20.65 9.20
CA SER A 163 -7.87 -21.07 8.50
C SER A 163 -8.34 -19.99 7.53
N LEU A 164 -9.12 -20.37 6.50
CA LEU A 164 -9.72 -19.39 5.57
C LEU A 164 -10.62 -18.38 6.30
N PHE A 165 -11.39 -18.83 7.30
CA PHE A 165 -12.24 -17.96 8.10
C PHE A 165 -11.42 -16.93 8.87
N THR A 166 -10.35 -17.38 9.54
CA THR A 166 -9.41 -16.51 10.25
C THR A 166 -8.78 -15.48 9.32
N PHE A 167 -8.35 -15.91 8.13
CA PHE A 167 -7.77 -15.03 7.10
C PHE A 167 -8.70 -13.88 6.73
N PHE A 168 -9.93 -14.15 6.32
CA PHE A 168 -10.85 -13.08 5.90
C PHE A 168 -11.28 -12.20 7.05
N ARG A 169 -11.50 -12.78 8.24
CA ARG A 169 -11.85 -12.03 9.44
C ARG A 169 -10.76 -11.01 9.79
N GLU A 170 -9.51 -11.46 9.92
CA GLU A 170 -8.39 -10.59 10.28
C GLU A 170 -8.14 -9.51 9.22
N ASN A 171 -8.25 -9.87 7.93
CA ASN A 171 -8.12 -8.88 6.86
C ASN A 171 -9.20 -7.80 6.95
N MET A 172 -10.47 -8.17 7.17
CA MET A 172 -11.56 -7.20 7.29
C MET A 172 -11.44 -6.32 8.54
N GLU A 173 -11.07 -6.90 9.68
CA GLU A 173 -10.82 -6.15 10.92
C GLU A 173 -9.65 -5.17 10.73
N MET A 174 -8.57 -5.59 10.06
CA MET A 174 -7.44 -4.73 9.74
C MET A 174 -7.82 -3.59 8.79
N MET A 175 -8.57 -3.87 7.72
CA MET A 175 -9.05 -2.84 6.77
C MET A 175 -9.95 -1.81 7.44
N ALA A 176 -10.87 -2.25 8.30
CA ALA A 176 -11.74 -1.36 9.06
C ALA A 176 -10.96 -0.50 10.06
N MET A 177 -9.96 -1.07 10.74
CA MET A 177 -9.12 -0.30 11.65
C MET A 177 -8.29 0.74 10.89
N GLN A 178 -7.69 0.35 9.76
CA GLN A 178 -6.91 1.26 8.91
C GLN A 178 -7.76 2.40 8.36
N SER A 179 -9.00 2.13 7.93
CA SER A 179 -9.88 3.18 7.39
C SER A 179 -10.24 4.21 8.45
N VAL A 180 -10.56 3.78 9.67
CA VAL A 180 -10.84 4.69 10.80
C VAL A 180 -9.58 5.48 11.17
N TRP A 181 -8.43 4.82 11.31
CA TRP A 181 -7.17 5.46 11.69
C TRP A 181 -6.74 6.52 10.67
N ALA A 182 -6.81 6.19 9.38
CA ALA A 182 -6.48 7.10 8.29
C ALA A 182 -7.47 8.27 8.19
N SER A 183 -8.77 8.03 8.38
CA SER A 183 -9.80 9.08 8.33
C SER A 183 -9.60 10.10 9.45
N VAL A 184 -9.35 9.64 10.68
CA VAL A 184 -9.06 10.54 11.82
C VAL A 184 -7.83 11.40 11.55
N ALA A 185 -6.74 10.77 11.08
CA ALA A 185 -5.53 11.50 10.72
C ALA A 185 -5.79 12.55 9.64
N CYS A 186 -6.57 12.20 8.62
CA CYS A 186 -6.93 13.12 7.53
C CYS A 186 -7.75 14.29 8.03
N CYS A 187 -8.79 14.07 8.84
CA CYS A 187 -9.58 15.16 9.44
C CYS A 187 -8.69 16.12 10.23
N CYS A 188 -7.76 15.60 11.05
CA CYS A 188 -6.82 16.43 11.79
C CYS A 188 -5.91 17.25 10.88
N ILE A 189 -5.39 16.65 9.80
CA ILE A 189 -4.55 17.35 8.82
C ILE A 189 -5.35 18.44 8.12
N LEU A 190 -6.55 18.16 7.63
CA LEU A 190 -7.43 19.13 6.99
C LEU A 190 -7.76 20.29 7.93
N PHE A 191 -8.04 19.99 9.20
CA PHE A 191 -8.25 21.00 10.23
C PHE A 191 -7.04 21.91 10.42
N ILE A 192 -5.83 21.33 10.55
CA ILE A 192 -4.58 22.09 10.66
C ILE A 192 -4.38 23.00 9.44
N ILE A 193 -4.58 22.46 8.22
CA ILE A 193 -4.40 23.25 7.00
C ILE A 193 -5.32 24.47 6.98
N ARG A 194 -6.58 24.32 7.41
CA ARG A 194 -7.54 25.42 7.46
C ARG A 194 -7.21 26.48 8.51
N VAL A 195 -6.72 26.07 9.68
CA VAL A 195 -6.43 27.01 10.77
C VAL A 195 -5.13 27.78 10.54
N THR A 196 -4.09 27.13 9.98
CA THR A 196 -2.72 27.67 10.04
C THR A 196 -2.27 28.45 8.81
N GLY A 197 -3.06 28.48 7.73
CA GLY A 197 -2.77 29.31 6.56
C GLY A 197 -1.38 29.03 5.98
N TYR A 198 -0.59 30.05 5.66
CA TYR A 198 0.69 29.91 4.94
C TYR A 198 1.77 29.05 5.64
N VAL A 199 1.72 28.88 6.97
CA VAL A 199 2.69 28.05 7.72
C VAL A 199 2.21 26.61 7.94
N PHE A 200 1.12 26.19 7.29
CA PHE A 200 0.52 24.87 7.48
C PHE A 200 1.51 23.71 7.34
N VAL A 201 2.51 23.83 6.46
CA VAL A 201 3.48 22.76 6.18
C VAL A 201 4.21 22.31 7.44
N VAL A 202 4.67 23.26 8.27
CA VAL A 202 5.41 22.94 9.51
C VAL A 202 4.49 22.26 10.51
N TRP A 203 3.25 22.72 10.63
CA TRP A 203 2.26 22.16 11.57
C TRP A 203 1.78 20.78 11.16
N VAL A 204 1.51 20.55 9.86
CA VAL A 204 1.20 19.23 9.33
C VAL A 204 2.38 18.29 9.52
N TRP A 205 3.61 18.74 9.28
CA TRP A 205 4.79 17.92 9.53
C TRP A 205 4.95 17.54 11.00
N LEU A 206 4.76 18.48 11.93
CA LEU A 206 4.78 18.21 13.37
C LEU A 206 3.69 17.22 13.78
N PHE A 207 2.47 17.42 13.28
CA PHE A 207 1.36 16.51 13.52
C PHE A 207 1.64 15.12 12.98
N CYS A 208 2.10 14.98 11.72
CA CYS A 208 2.44 13.68 11.13
C CYS A 208 3.56 12.98 11.90
N SER A 209 4.56 13.73 12.36
CA SER A 209 5.65 13.19 13.19
C SER A 209 5.13 12.68 14.53
N PHE A 210 4.29 13.46 15.21
CA PHE A 210 3.63 13.06 16.44
C PHE A 210 2.72 11.84 16.22
N TRP A 211 1.87 11.87 15.20
CA TRP A 211 0.94 10.78 14.85
C TRP A 211 1.68 9.48 14.57
N LEU A 212 2.81 9.55 13.84
CA LEU A 212 3.68 8.41 13.59
C LEU A 212 4.27 7.85 14.89
N LEU A 213 4.87 8.69 15.74
CA LEU A 213 5.47 8.25 17.01
C LEU A 213 4.41 7.67 17.96
N MET A 214 3.24 8.29 18.03
CA MET A 214 2.08 7.80 18.78
C MET A 214 1.65 6.43 18.25
N THR A 215 1.52 6.27 16.94
CA THR A 215 1.15 4.99 16.31
C THR A 215 2.17 3.91 16.63
N LEU A 216 3.47 4.21 16.58
CA LEU A 216 4.54 3.25 16.92
C LEU A 216 4.47 2.79 18.38
N GLY A 217 4.04 3.64 19.30
CA GLY A 217 3.83 3.28 20.71
C GLY A 217 2.54 2.52 20.97
N ILE A 218 1.45 2.89 20.30
CA ILE A 218 0.13 2.26 20.46
C ILE A 218 0.08 0.89 19.80
N TYR A 219 0.70 0.74 18.62
CA TYR A 219 0.59 -0.47 17.80
C TYR A 219 0.97 -1.77 18.55
N PRO A 220 2.17 -1.92 19.14
CA PRO A 220 2.55 -3.18 19.79
C PRO A 220 1.77 -3.45 21.09
N ASN A 221 1.31 -2.41 21.78
CA ASN A 221 0.73 -2.54 23.13
C ASN A 221 -0.80 -2.70 23.11
N VAL A 222 -1.45 -2.06 22.13
CA VAL A 222 -2.91 -2.03 22.04
C VAL A 222 -3.36 -2.80 20.82
N ILE A 223 -2.81 -2.54 19.64
CA ILE A 223 -3.33 -3.11 18.39
C ILE A 223 -2.92 -4.57 18.23
N ALA A 224 -1.62 -4.87 18.28
CA ALA A 224 -1.08 -6.19 18.00
C ALA A 224 -1.70 -7.33 18.84
N PRO A 225 -2.00 -7.17 20.15
CA PRO A 225 -2.63 -8.23 20.94
C PRO A 225 -4.04 -8.64 20.47
N TYR A 226 -4.78 -7.78 19.74
CA TYR A 226 -6.10 -8.13 19.21
C TYR A 226 -6.05 -9.00 17.95
N PHE A 227 -4.89 -9.04 17.27
CA PHE A 227 -4.68 -9.76 16.01
C PHE A 227 -3.76 -10.99 16.17
N GLN A 228 -3.48 -11.42 17.41
CA GLN A 228 -2.66 -12.60 17.74
C GLN A 228 -3.50 -13.85 17.98
#